data_AF-A0A2V7VE35-F1
#
_entry.id   AF-A0A2V7VE35-F1
#
_cell.length_a   1.000
_cell.length_b   1.000
_cell.length_c   1.000
_cell.angle_alpha   90.00
_cell.angle_beta   90.00
_cell.angle_gamma   90.00
#
_symmetry.space_group_name_H-M   'P 1'
#
loop_
_entity.id
_entity.type
_entity.pdbx_description
1 polymer ?
#
loop_
_entity_poly.entity_id
_entity_poly.type
_entity_poly.pdbx_seq_one_letter_code
_entity_poly.pdbx_strand_id
1 'polypeptide(L)'
;MRSKYEVFDRSRLRVQPLADRVHDLRLEHWLGLDEAAPSFSHPGLAEVASRLLEARRRGSARILMMGAHLLRAGVSRHLIDLMERGLIDLVAMNGAGAIHDYELARIGATTES
;
A
#
# COMPACT_ATOMS: atom_id res chain seq x y z
N MET A 1 -27.04 -12.47 -11.12
CA MET A 1 -28.08 -11.96 -10.20
C MET A 1 -28.12 -10.44 -10.31
N ARG A 2 -29.30 -9.83 -10.45
CA ARG A 2 -29.45 -8.38 -10.26
C ARG A 2 -29.28 -8.07 -8.77
N SER A 3 -28.56 -6.99 -8.46
CA SER A 3 -28.41 -6.51 -7.08
C SER A 3 -29.78 -6.19 -6.48
N LYS A 4 -29.97 -6.43 -5.18
CA LYS A 4 -31.15 -5.95 -4.43
C LYS A 4 -31.19 -4.43 -4.28
N TYR A 5 -30.08 -3.75 -4.56
CA TYR A 5 -29.95 -2.31 -4.48
C TYR A 5 -30.03 -1.68 -5.86
N GLU A 6 -30.74 -0.56 -5.94
CA GLU A 6 -30.74 0.31 -7.12
C GLU A 6 -29.30 0.78 -7.38
N VAL A 7 -28.86 0.65 -8.63
CA VAL A 7 -27.55 1.14 -9.03
C VAL A 7 -27.64 2.66 -9.07
N PHE A 8 -26.74 3.34 -8.34
CA PHE A 8 -26.71 4.79 -8.36
C PHE A 8 -26.48 5.30 -9.80
N ASP A 9 -27.22 6.33 -10.20
CA ASP A 9 -27.09 6.92 -11.54
C ASP A 9 -25.77 7.70 -11.66
N ARG A 10 -24.82 7.10 -12.37
CA ARG A 10 -23.48 7.64 -12.62
C ARG A 10 -23.49 8.94 -13.42
N SER A 11 -24.55 9.24 -14.17
CA SER A 11 -24.66 10.50 -14.92
C SER A 11 -24.79 11.72 -14.00
N ARG A 12 -25.15 11.51 -12.74
CA ARG A 12 -25.30 12.56 -11.72
C ARG A 12 -23.99 12.87 -10.99
N LEU A 13 -22.90 12.13 -11.25
CA LEU A 13 -21.60 12.40 -10.63
C LEU A 13 -21.03 13.73 -11.14
N ARG A 14 -20.59 14.55 -10.19
CA ARG A 14 -19.73 15.71 -10.47
C ARG A 14 -18.30 15.31 -10.17
N VAL A 15 -17.60 14.82 -11.19
CA VAL A 15 -16.18 14.42 -11.06
C VAL A 15 -15.32 15.68 -11.17
N GLN A 16 -14.55 15.97 -10.13
CA GLN A 16 -13.62 17.10 -10.10
C GLN A 16 -12.19 16.62 -10.44
N PRO A 17 -11.33 17.51 -10.97
CA PRO A 17 -9.92 17.21 -11.15
C PRO A 17 -9.26 16.85 -9.81
N LEU A 18 -8.47 15.77 -9.79
CA LEU A 18 -7.71 15.36 -8.60
C LEU A 18 -6.71 16.45 -8.13
N ALA A 19 -6.22 17.27 -9.08
CA ALA A 19 -5.31 18.38 -8.80
C ALA A 19 -5.94 19.48 -7.94
N ASP A 20 -7.27 19.59 -7.92
CA ASP A 20 -8.00 20.60 -7.15
C ASP A 20 -8.25 20.16 -5.70
N ARG A 21 -7.98 18.88 -5.37
CA ARG A 21 -8.13 18.34 -4.02
C ARG A 21 -6.94 18.76 -3.14
N VAL A 22 -7.21 19.11 -1.89
CA VAL A 22 -6.17 19.26 -0.86
C VAL A 22 -5.70 17.88 -0.41
N HIS A 23 -4.39 17.66 -0.36
CA HIS A 23 -3.79 16.38 0.02
C HIS A 23 -2.96 16.52 1.29
N ASP A 24 -3.24 15.71 2.31
CA ASP A 24 -2.60 15.82 3.63
C ASP A 24 -1.28 15.06 3.74
N LEU A 25 -1.06 14.08 2.85
CA LEU A 25 0.14 13.25 2.86
C LEU A 25 0.91 13.43 1.57
N ARG A 26 2.21 13.72 1.70
CA ARG A 26 3.12 13.97 0.59
C ARG A 26 4.26 12.96 0.59
N LEU A 27 4.60 12.45 -0.59
CA LEU A 27 5.65 11.44 -0.80
C LEU A 27 7.04 11.90 -0.35
N GLU A 28 7.28 13.21 -0.30
CA GLU A 28 8.53 13.80 0.23
C GLU A 28 8.76 13.52 1.71
N HIS A 29 7.72 13.13 2.46
CA HIS A 29 7.83 12.74 3.87
C HIS A 29 8.01 11.23 4.05
N TRP A 30 8.01 10.43 2.96
CA TRP A 30 8.16 8.98 3.07
C TRP A 30 9.62 8.65 3.28
N LEU A 31 9.87 7.72 4.19
CA LEU A 31 11.20 7.19 4.44
C LEU A 31 11.80 6.66 3.12
N GLY A 32 12.95 7.20 2.72
CA GLY A 32 13.76 6.68 1.62
C GLY A 32 14.30 5.28 1.93
N LEU A 33 14.63 4.52 0.88
CA LEU A 33 15.25 3.19 1.05
C LEU A 33 16.67 3.27 1.62
N ASP A 34 17.36 4.39 1.38
CA ASP A 34 18.72 4.65 1.86
C ASP A 34 18.75 5.41 3.20
N GLU A 35 17.59 5.73 3.76
CA GLU A 35 17.47 6.45 5.03
C GLU A 35 17.46 5.48 6.22
N ALA A 36 18.09 5.89 7.31
CA ALA A 36 18.08 5.11 8.54
C ALA A 36 16.68 5.14 9.18
N ALA A 37 16.01 3.99 9.21
CA ALA A 37 14.79 3.83 9.98
C ALA A 37 15.06 4.01 11.48
N PRO A 38 14.09 4.52 12.27
CA PRO A 38 14.17 4.50 13.73
C PRO A 38 14.46 3.09 14.25
N SER A 39 15.22 3.00 15.35
CA SER A 39 15.50 1.71 15.96
C SER A 39 14.19 1.05 16.41
N PHE A 40 13.97 -0.17 15.94
CA PHE A 40 12.81 -0.97 16.30
C PHE A 40 13.26 -2.41 16.56
N SER A 41 12.79 -2.98 17.66
CA SER A 41 13.05 -4.37 17.99
C SER A 41 11.79 -5.01 18.54
N HIS A 42 11.42 -6.15 17.95
CA HIS A 42 10.35 -6.99 18.43
C HIS A 42 10.74 -8.44 18.15
N PRO A 43 10.65 -9.37 19.13
CA PRO A 43 11.09 -10.75 18.94
C PRO A 43 10.36 -11.45 17.77
N GLY A 44 9.11 -11.07 17.51
CA GLY A 44 8.34 -11.57 16.37
C GLY A 44 8.89 -11.16 14.99
N LEU A 45 9.71 -10.11 14.90
CA LEU A 45 10.27 -9.67 13.61
C LEU A 45 11.25 -10.70 13.03
N ALA A 46 12.14 -11.23 13.87
CA ALA A 46 13.09 -12.26 13.48
C ALA A 46 12.37 -13.55 13.04
N GLU A 47 11.30 -13.92 13.74
CA GLU A 47 10.48 -15.08 13.39
C GLU A 47 9.78 -14.90 12.04
N VAL A 48 9.17 -13.74 11.78
CA VAL A 48 8.54 -13.44 10.48
C VAL A 48 9.57 -13.46 9.35
N ALA A 49 10.74 -12.86 9.55
CA ALA A 49 11.81 -12.87 8.56
C ALA A 49 12.28 -14.30 8.23
N SER A 50 12.51 -15.13 9.26
CA SER A 50 12.89 -16.53 9.10
C SER A 50 11.85 -17.33 8.31
N ARG A 51 10.56 -17.15 8.62
CA ARG A 51 9.46 -17.83 7.91
C ARG A 51 9.34 -17.38 6.46
N LEU A 52 9.54 -16.10 6.16
CA LEU A 52 9.54 -15.60 4.79
C LEU A 52 10.67 -16.21 3.95
N LEU A 53 11.87 -16.30 4.52
CA LEU A 53 13.02 -16.93 3.85
C LEU A 53 12.80 -18.43 3.61
N GLU A 54 12.25 -19.13 4.60
CA GLU A 54 11.94 -20.55 4.46
C GLU A 54 10.84 -20.81 3.43
N ALA A 55 9.79 -19.97 3.40
CA ALA A 55 8.75 -20.03 2.37
C ALA A 55 9.35 -19.81 0.97
N ARG A 56 10.26 -18.84 0.82
CA ARG A 56 11.00 -18.61 -0.44
C ARG A 56 11.81 -19.84 -0.85
N ARG A 57 12.56 -20.44 0.08
CA ARG A 57 13.38 -21.64 -0.18
C ARG A 57 12.56 -22.84 -0.66
N ARG A 58 11.33 -22.97 -0.16
CA ARG A 58 10.37 -24.01 -0.55
C ARG A 58 9.60 -23.70 -1.83
N GLY A 59 9.75 -22.52 -2.41
CA GLY A 59 8.93 -22.06 -3.54
C GLY A 59 7.47 -21.81 -3.17
N SER A 60 7.17 -21.56 -1.90
CA SER A 60 5.81 -21.26 -1.43
C SER A 60 5.48 -19.79 -1.63
N ALA A 61 4.20 -19.50 -1.93
CA ALA A 61 3.73 -18.12 -2.11
C ALA A 61 3.84 -17.31 -0.81
N ARG A 62 4.33 -16.07 -0.92
CA ARG A 62 4.53 -15.11 0.17
C ARG A 62 3.57 -13.94 -0.06
N ILE A 63 2.39 -14.03 0.54
CA ILE A 63 1.29 -13.08 0.32
C ILE A 63 1.23 -12.07 1.46
N LEU A 64 1.37 -10.78 1.15
CA LEU A 64 1.11 -9.69 2.09
C LEU A 64 -0.36 -9.29 2.01
N MET A 65 -1.10 -9.48 3.09
CA MET A 65 -2.48 -8.98 3.22
C MET A 65 -2.47 -7.71 4.07
N MET A 66 -2.93 -6.59 3.52
CA MET A 66 -2.83 -5.28 4.18
C MET A 66 -4.03 -4.37 3.89
N GLY A 67 -4.26 -3.41 4.79
CA GLY A 67 -5.14 -2.27 4.54
C GLY A 67 -4.37 -1.05 4.02
N ALA A 68 -5.10 -0.09 3.45
CA ALA A 68 -4.60 1.21 2.98
C ALA A 68 -3.66 1.96 3.93
N HIS A 69 -3.82 1.80 5.25
CA HIS A 69 -3.03 2.52 6.24
C HIS A 69 -1.52 2.26 6.13
N LEU A 70 -1.11 1.09 5.62
CA LEU A 70 0.31 0.82 5.40
C LEU A 70 0.92 1.81 4.40
N LEU A 71 0.20 2.13 3.32
CA LEU A 71 0.71 3.10 2.34
C LEU A 71 0.77 4.51 2.93
N ARG A 72 -0.21 4.89 3.75
CA ARG A 72 -0.24 6.17 4.47
C ARG A 72 0.84 6.30 5.55
N ALA A 73 1.34 5.17 6.06
CA ALA A 73 2.40 5.12 7.06
C ALA A 73 3.81 5.34 6.49
N GLY A 74 3.95 5.62 5.19
CA GLY A 74 5.26 5.95 4.62
C GLY A 74 6.06 4.80 4.04
N VAL A 75 5.51 3.58 4.00
CA VAL A 75 6.31 2.37 3.69
C VAL A 75 6.17 1.85 2.25
N SER A 76 5.48 2.56 1.35
CA SER A 76 5.24 2.07 -0.02
C SER A 76 6.54 1.70 -0.77
N ARG A 77 7.58 2.53 -0.66
CA ARG A 77 8.91 2.25 -1.26
C ARG A 77 9.51 0.94 -0.75
N HIS A 78 9.34 0.65 0.53
CA HIS A 78 9.90 -0.54 1.18
C HIS A 78 9.12 -1.80 0.79
N LEU A 79 7.80 -1.69 0.62
CA LEU A 79 6.98 -2.79 0.10
C LEU A 79 7.40 -3.15 -1.33
N ILE A 80 7.62 -2.13 -2.17
CA ILE A 80 8.11 -2.32 -3.54
C ILE A 80 9.48 -3.01 -3.53
N ASP A 81 10.43 -2.55 -2.71
CA ASP A 81 11.75 -3.19 -2.56
C ASP A 81 11.66 -4.66 -2.13
N LEU A 82 10.77 -4.99 -1.18
CA LEU A 82 10.52 -6.38 -0.78
C LEU A 82 9.93 -7.23 -1.91
N MET A 83 9.07 -6.65 -2.76
CA MET A 83 8.53 -7.31 -3.94
C MET A 83 9.62 -7.54 -5.00
N GLU A 84 10.43 -6.52 -5.31
CA GLU A 84 11.54 -6.62 -6.27
C GLU A 84 12.60 -7.64 -5.83
N ARG A 85 12.85 -7.76 -4.52
CA ARG A 85 13.73 -8.81 -3.95
C ARG A 85 13.11 -10.20 -3.93
N GLY A 86 11.85 -10.35 -4.33
CA GLY A 86 11.10 -11.60 -4.33
C GLY A 86 10.75 -12.10 -2.93
N LEU A 87 10.68 -11.22 -1.93
CA LEU A 87 10.26 -11.56 -0.56
C LEU A 87 8.73 -11.51 -0.40
N ILE A 88 8.04 -10.77 -1.27
CA ILE A 88 6.58 -10.75 -1.40
C ILE A 88 6.22 -11.08 -2.85
N ASP A 89 5.37 -12.07 -3.06
CA ASP A 89 4.88 -12.45 -4.40
C ASP A 89 3.60 -11.72 -4.79
N LEU A 90 2.73 -11.46 -3.80
CA LEU A 90 1.40 -10.89 -4.01
C LEU A 90 1.03 -9.99 -2.85
N VAL A 91 0.43 -8.85 -3.18
CA VAL A 91 -0.21 -7.96 -2.22
C VAL A 91 -1.72 -8.04 -2.37
N ALA A 92 -2.42 -8.42 -1.31
CA ALA A 92 -3.87 -8.41 -1.22
C ALA A 92 -4.28 -7.23 -0.35
N MET A 93 -5.11 -6.33 -0.89
CA MET A 93 -5.52 -5.10 -0.20
C MET A 93 -6.98 -4.73 -0.48
N ASN A 94 -7.52 -3.83 0.35
CA ASN A 94 -8.81 -3.22 0.10
C ASN A 94 -8.73 -2.14 -1.01
N GLY A 95 -9.89 -1.69 -1.50
CA GLY A 95 -9.95 -0.70 -2.59
C GLY A 95 -9.27 0.63 -2.27
N ALA A 96 -9.23 1.03 -1.00
CA ALA A 96 -8.53 2.25 -0.59
C ALA A 96 -7.01 2.15 -0.81
N GLY A 97 -6.41 0.96 -0.67
CA GLY A 97 -4.99 0.77 -0.94
C GLY A 97 -4.63 1.10 -2.39
N ALA A 98 -5.44 0.63 -3.35
CA ALA A 98 -5.23 0.92 -4.76
C ALA A 98 -5.37 2.42 -5.10
N ILE A 99 -6.27 3.13 -4.40
CA ILE A 99 -6.42 4.59 -4.56
C ILE A 99 -5.15 5.31 -4.07
N HIS A 100 -4.69 5.02 -2.86
CA HIS A 100 -3.49 5.65 -2.31
C HIS A 100 -2.23 5.35 -3.13
N ASP A 101 -2.06 4.11 -3.59
CA ASP A 101 -0.93 3.73 -4.45
C ASP A 101 -0.92 4.52 -5.76
N TYR A 102 -2.07 4.57 -6.45
CA TYR A 102 -2.22 5.32 -7.69
C TYR A 102 -1.95 6.82 -7.50
N GLU A 103 -2.52 7.44 -6.46
CA GLU A 103 -2.35 8.87 -6.19
C GLU A 103 -0.89 9.21 -5.87
N LEU A 104 -0.24 8.42 -5.00
CA LEU A 104 1.19 8.58 -4.68
C LEU A 104 2.06 8.46 -5.93
N ALA A 105 1.79 7.49 -6.80
CA ALA A 105 2.54 7.32 -8.05
C ALA A 105 2.27 8.44 -9.07
N ARG A 106 1.04 8.94 -9.14
CA ARG A 106 0.61 9.89 -10.18
C ARG A 106 0.92 11.34 -9.86
N ILE A 107 0.77 11.74 -8.59
CA ILE A 107 0.86 13.13 -8.15
C ILE A 107 1.77 13.33 -6.92
N GLY A 108 2.34 12.25 -6.36
CA GLY A 108 3.23 12.36 -5.19
C GLY A 108 2.52 12.75 -3.89
N ALA A 109 1.19 12.66 -3.83
CA ALA A 109 0.39 13.03 -2.67
C ALA A 109 -0.90 12.20 -2.58
N THR A 110 -1.48 12.07 -1.38
CA THR A 110 -2.72 11.30 -1.15
C THR A 110 -3.43 11.77 0.14
N THR A 111 -4.63 11.22 0.40
CA THR A 111 -5.50 11.50 1.56
C THR A 111 -6.14 12.90 1.54
N GLU A 112 -7.42 12.97 1.88
CA GLU A 112 -8.21 14.20 1.92
C GLU A 112 -8.66 14.61 3.34
N SER A 113 -8.43 13.75 4.35
CA SER A 113 -8.56 13.93 5.80
C SER A 113 -8.10 12.68 6.58
#